data_AF-A0A0W8CPM9-F1
#
_entry.id   AF-A0A0W8CPM9-F1
#
_cell.length_a   1.000
_cell.length_b   1.000
_cell.length_c   1.000
_cell.angle_alpha   90.00
_cell.angle_beta   90.00
_cell.angle_gamma   90.00
#
_symmetry.space_group_name_H-M   'P 1'
#
loop_
_entity.id
_entity.type
_entity.pdbx_description
1 polymer ?
#
loop_
_entity_poly.entity_id
_entity_poly.type
_entity_poly.pdbx_seq_one_letter_code
_entity_poly.pdbx_strand_id
1 'polypeptide(L)'
;MLEFSNKASGAPVSYIQMSSGSLVVTSATGRGIPIIDFLALDQKFATMEYIVEFFKRHNPSWKSIRTIVIDKDFVEWRVLEKAFPHAKVLLCQFHALTYWRKVCRRPKFNLKMVQRDTMEAAFAKLIYWYGQLN
;
A
#
# COMPACT_ATOMS: atom_id res chain seq x y z
N MET A 1 0.80 -0.91 10.14
CA MET A 1 0.31 -0.60 8.78
C MET A 1 1.50 -0.83 7.87
N LEU A 2 1.57 -1.96 7.17
CA LEU A 2 2.65 -2.16 6.20
C LEU A 2 2.50 -1.09 5.10
N GLU A 3 3.59 -0.51 4.61
CA GLU A 3 3.54 0.56 3.61
C GLU A 3 4.64 0.35 2.57
N PHE A 4 4.25 -0.10 1.39
CA PHE A 4 5.13 -0.20 0.23
C PHE A 4 4.96 1.07 -0.61
N SER A 5 6.01 1.89 -0.73
CA SER A 5 5.98 3.13 -1.50
C SER A 5 6.89 3.05 -2.72
N ASN A 6 6.33 3.33 -3.91
CA ASN A 6 7.03 3.25 -5.19
C ASN A 6 7.51 4.63 -5.65
N LYS A 7 8.81 4.76 -5.97
CA LYS A 7 9.39 5.96 -6.58
C LYS A 7 10.04 5.59 -7.92
N ALA A 8 9.27 5.67 -9.00
CA ALA A 8 9.80 5.54 -10.36
C ALA A 8 10.36 6.90 -10.84
N SER A 9 11.66 6.97 -11.14
CA SER A 9 12.29 8.11 -11.81
C SER A 9 12.70 7.71 -13.23
N GLY A 10 12.17 8.38 -14.25
CA GLY A 10 12.51 8.13 -15.66
C GLY A 10 13.73 8.92 -16.13
N ALA A 11 14.77 8.21 -16.59
CA ALA A 11 15.80 8.69 -17.53
C ALA A 11 16.57 7.48 -18.11
N PRO A 12 17.05 7.52 -19.37
CA PRO A 12 17.68 6.39 -20.05
C PRO A 12 19.18 6.37 -19.77
N VAL A 13 19.58 5.64 -18.73
CA VAL A 13 20.97 5.19 -18.50
C VAL A 13 20.89 3.75 -17.98
N SER A 14 21.83 2.89 -18.35
CA SER A 14 21.86 1.45 -18.05
C SER A 14 22.00 1.13 -16.55
N TYR A 15 21.01 1.48 -15.75
CA TYR A 15 20.90 1.11 -14.35
C TYR A 15 19.97 -0.09 -14.20
N ILE A 16 20.35 -1.01 -13.30
CA ILE A 16 19.41 -2.02 -12.79
C ILE A 16 18.33 -1.26 -12.01
N GLN A 17 17.12 -1.20 -12.56
CA GLN A 17 16.00 -0.57 -11.88
C GLN A 17 15.56 -1.46 -10.72
N MET A 18 15.81 -1.01 -9.48
CA MET A 18 15.38 -1.70 -8.25
C MET A 18 14.15 -1.01 -7.66
N SER A 19 13.30 -1.81 -7.02
CA SER A 19 12.14 -1.35 -6.25
C SER A 19 12.50 -1.27 -4.77
N SER A 20 12.32 -0.11 -4.16
CA SER A 20 12.44 0.07 -2.71
C SER A 20 11.10 -0.21 -2.03
N GLY A 21 11.12 -0.74 -0.81
CA GLY A 21 9.91 -0.85 0.01
C GLY A 21 10.22 -1.00 1.50
N SER A 22 9.16 -0.89 2.30
CA SER A 22 9.25 -0.94 3.75
C SER A 22 8.10 -1.75 4.33
N LEU A 23 8.36 -2.48 5.42
CA LEU A 23 7.36 -3.10 6.26
C LEU A 23 7.28 -2.32 7.57
N VAL A 24 6.20 -1.56 7.73
CA VAL A 24 5.95 -0.72 8.92
C VAL A 24 4.88 -1.36 9.80
N VAL A 25 5.11 -1.44 11.11
CA VAL A 25 4.09 -1.90 12.07
C VAL A 25 3.56 -0.71 12.85
N THR A 26 2.30 -0.79 13.27
CA THR A 26 1.71 0.24 14.13
C THR A 26 1.87 -0.23 15.58
N SER A 27 2.55 0.56 16.40
CA SER A 27 2.73 0.27 17.82
C SER A 27 1.44 0.51 18.61
N ALA A 28 1.42 0.09 19.88
CA ALA A 28 0.31 0.37 20.80
C ALA A 28 0.06 1.88 21.01
N THR A 29 1.05 2.74 20.74
CA THR A 29 0.91 4.21 20.82
C THR A 29 0.42 4.83 19.51
N GLY A 30 0.05 4.02 18.52
CA GLY A 30 -0.40 4.48 17.21
C GLY A 30 0.74 4.93 16.27
N ARG A 31 2.00 4.84 16.69
CA ARG A 31 3.16 5.22 15.85
C ARG A 31 3.51 4.12 14.87
N GLY A 32 3.84 4.50 13.63
CA GLY A 32 4.47 3.62 12.66
C GLY A 32 5.94 3.39 13.01
N ILE A 33 6.36 2.12 13.09
CA ILE A 33 7.75 1.72 13.32
C ILE A 33 8.17 0.86 12.13
N PRO A 34 9.21 1.26 11.35
CA PRO A 34 9.75 0.42 10.29
C PRO A 34 10.42 -0.81 10.92
N ILE A 35 10.05 -1.99 10.45
CA ILE A 35 10.63 -3.26 10.90
C ILE A 35 11.61 -3.80 9.86
N ILE A 36 11.35 -3.53 8.57
CA ILE A 36 12.24 -3.89 7.46
C ILE A 36 12.17 -2.79 6.41
N ASP A 37 13.34 -2.36 5.95
CA ASP A 37 13.50 -1.65 4.69
C ASP A 37 14.26 -2.56 3.72
N PHE A 38 13.87 -2.57 2.46
CA PHE A 38 14.50 -3.44 1.47
C PHE A 38 14.60 -2.78 0.09
N LEU A 39 15.59 -3.25 -0.66
CA LEU A 39 15.75 -2.99 -2.09
C LEU A 39 15.59 -4.33 -2.82
N ALA A 40 14.61 -4.39 -3.71
CA ALA A 40 14.25 -5.57 -4.48
C ALA A 40 14.56 -5.35 -5.96
N LEU A 41 14.96 -6.40 -6.66
CA LEU A 41 15.18 -6.32 -8.11
C LEU A 41 13.89 -6.04 -8.87
N ASP A 42 12.79 -6.68 -8.46
CA ASP A 42 11.46 -6.47 -9.02
C ASP A 42 10.37 -6.71 -7.96
N GLN A 43 9.12 -6.43 -8.31
CA GLN A 43 7.94 -6.67 -7.45
C GLN A 43 7.19 -7.94 -7.87
N LYS A 44 7.89 -8.92 -8.48
CA LYS A 44 7.25 -10.17 -8.89
C LYS A 44 6.98 -11.06 -7.68
N PHE A 45 6.07 -12.01 -7.88
CA PHE A 45 5.60 -12.93 -6.85
C PHE A 45 6.74 -13.59 -6.06
N ALA A 46 7.73 -14.16 -6.74
CA ALA A 46 8.86 -14.85 -6.09
C ALA A 46 9.72 -13.91 -5.23
N THR A 47 10.00 -12.70 -5.72
CA THR A 47 10.77 -11.68 -4.99
C THR A 47 10.02 -11.25 -3.72
N MET A 48 8.72 -11.03 -3.85
CA MET A 48 7.86 -10.65 -2.72
C MET A 48 7.70 -11.78 -1.70
N GLU A 49 7.56 -13.04 -2.13
CA GLU A 49 7.57 -14.19 -1.21
C GLU A 49 8.88 -14.26 -0.43
N TYR A 50 10.02 -14.05 -1.09
CA TYR A 50 11.32 -14.06 -0.41
C TYR A 50 11.43 -12.98 0.67
N ILE A 51 10.96 -11.75 0.38
CA ILE A 51 10.94 -10.64 1.33
C ILE A 51 10.04 -10.97 2.53
N VAL A 52 8.84 -11.52 2.28
CA VAL A 52 7.89 -11.88 3.33
C VAL A 52 8.42 -13.03 4.20
N GLU A 53 9.06 -14.03 3.62
CA GLU A 53 9.67 -15.13 4.38
C GLU A 53 10.91 -14.67 5.16
N PHE A 54 11.69 -13.72 4.61
CA PHE A 54 12.73 -13.04 5.38
C PHE A 54 12.13 -12.30 6.60
N PHE A 55 11.02 -11.59 6.43
CA PHE A 55 10.32 -10.92 7.52
C PHE A 55 9.87 -11.90 8.61
N LYS A 56 9.20 -12.99 8.24
CA LYS A 56 8.70 -13.99 9.20
C LYS A 56 9.81 -14.66 10.00
N ARG A 57 10.93 -14.99 9.35
CA ARG A 57 12.09 -15.61 10.00
C ARG A 57 12.67 -14.74 11.13
N HIS A 58 12.66 -13.43 10.96
CA HIS A 58 13.23 -12.48 11.93
C HIS A 58 12.19 -11.93 12.93
N ASN A 59 10.90 -12.19 12.71
CA ASN A 59 9.83 -11.65 13.55
C ASN A 59 8.87 -12.78 13.99
N PRO A 60 9.24 -13.61 14.99
CA PRO A 60 8.44 -14.78 15.38
C PRO A 60 6.98 -14.48 15.74
N SER A 61 6.72 -13.26 16.20
CA SER A 61 5.38 -12.76 16.53
C SER A 61 4.52 -12.42 15.30
N TRP A 62 4.98 -12.64 14.06
CA TRP A 62 4.25 -12.29 12.83
C TRP A 62 2.83 -12.86 12.77
N LYS A 63 2.57 -14.00 13.45
CA LYS A 63 1.24 -14.62 13.56
C LYS A 63 0.20 -13.75 14.29
N SER A 64 0.64 -12.74 15.04
CA SER A 64 -0.26 -11.79 15.72
C SER A 64 -0.81 -10.71 14.78
N ILE A 65 -0.23 -10.56 13.58
CA ILE A 65 -0.69 -9.58 12.59
C ILE A 65 -2.13 -9.90 12.21
N ARG A 66 -3.03 -8.92 12.39
CA ARG A 66 -4.45 -9.02 12.06
C ARG A 66 -4.84 -8.29 10.79
N THR A 67 -4.12 -7.23 10.46
CA THR A 67 -4.41 -6.39 9.31
C THR A 67 -3.13 -5.97 8.64
N ILE A 68 -3.10 -6.09 7.33
CA ILE A 68 -2.05 -5.64 6.45
C ILE A 68 -2.66 -4.59 5.53
N VAL A 69 -1.98 -3.47 5.37
CA VAL A 69 -2.41 -2.39 4.49
C VAL A 69 -1.37 -2.29 3.38
N ILE A 70 -1.79 -2.05 2.14
CA ILE A 70 -0.88 -1.98 0.98
C ILE A 70 -1.28 -0.80 0.08
N ASP A 71 -0.37 -0.29 -0.77
CA ASP A 71 -0.68 0.82 -1.70
C ASP A 71 -1.73 0.37 -2.74
N LYS A 72 -1.32 -0.42 -3.74
CA LYS A 72 -2.18 -0.79 -4.88
C LYS A 72 -1.73 -2.00 -5.70
N ASP A 73 -0.77 -2.79 -5.23
CA ASP A 73 -0.18 -3.86 -6.04
C ASP A 73 -0.93 -5.20 -5.84
N PHE A 74 -1.51 -5.72 -6.91
CA PHE A 74 -2.25 -6.99 -6.88
C PHE A 74 -1.35 -8.22 -6.71
N VAL A 75 -0.09 -8.17 -7.15
CA VAL A 75 0.88 -9.24 -6.91
C VAL A 75 1.20 -9.28 -5.43
N GLU A 76 1.52 -8.13 -4.84
CA GLU A 76 1.74 -7.98 -3.41
C GLU A 76 0.53 -8.48 -2.60
N TRP A 77 -0.68 -8.07 -2.98
CA TRP A 77 -1.93 -8.51 -2.35
C TRP A 77 -2.02 -10.04 -2.28
N ARG A 78 -1.84 -10.72 -3.41
CA ARG A 78 -1.94 -12.18 -3.49
C ARG A 78 -0.86 -12.90 -2.68
N VAL A 79 0.37 -12.38 -2.68
CA VAL A 79 1.46 -12.91 -1.87
C VAL A 79 1.12 -12.79 -0.39
N LEU A 80 0.61 -11.65 0.05
CA LEU A 80 0.28 -11.38 1.45
C LEU A 80 -0.93 -12.19 1.93
N GLU A 81 -1.97 -12.35 1.12
CA GLU A 81 -3.11 -13.22 1.45
C GLU A 81 -2.66 -14.68 1.66
N LYS A 82 -1.81 -15.18 0.77
CA LYS A 82 -1.23 -16.53 0.90
C LYS A 82 -0.34 -16.64 2.15
N ALA A 83 0.50 -15.63 2.39
CA ALA A 83 1.49 -15.66 3.45
C ALA A 83 0.90 -15.42 4.85
N PHE A 84 -0.22 -14.68 4.96
CA PHE A 84 -0.88 -14.30 6.21
C PHE A 84 -2.37 -14.65 6.16
N PRO A 85 -2.74 -15.95 6.14
CA PRO A 85 -4.12 -16.39 5.93
C PRO A 85 -5.10 -15.95 7.03
N HIS A 86 -4.60 -15.50 8.18
CA HIS A 86 -5.41 -15.00 9.30
C HIS A 86 -5.44 -13.47 9.40
N ALA A 87 -4.74 -12.76 8.51
CA ALA A 87 -4.74 -11.31 8.44
C ALA A 87 -5.65 -10.84 7.30
N LYS A 88 -6.30 -9.69 7.49
CA LYS A 88 -7.02 -9.01 6.40
C LYS A 88 -6.04 -8.13 5.63
N VAL A 89 -5.93 -8.32 4.33
CA VAL A 89 -5.20 -7.40 3.44
C VAL A 89 -6.17 -6.31 2.99
N LEU A 90 -5.78 -5.05 3.13
CA LEU A 90 -6.59 -3.86 2.81
C LEU A 90 -5.78 -2.90 1.93
N LEU A 91 -6.47 -2.16 1.07
CA LEU A 91 -5.85 -1.02 0.38
C LEU A 91 -5.70 0.16 1.34
N CYS A 92 -4.60 0.88 1.18
CA CYS A 92 -4.34 2.09 1.92
C CYS A 92 -5.33 3.18 1.52
N GLN A 93 -6.10 3.66 2.49
CA GLN A 93 -7.10 4.71 2.28
C GLN A 93 -6.48 6.00 1.73
N PHE A 94 -5.28 6.36 2.21
CA PHE A 94 -4.53 7.51 1.71
C PHE A 94 -4.13 7.34 0.24
N HIS A 95 -3.59 6.18 -0.14
CA HIS A 95 -3.23 5.90 -1.52
C HIS A 95 -4.46 5.82 -2.44
N ALA A 96 -5.56 5.23 -1.97
CA ALA A 96 -6.81 5.20 -2.70
C ALA A 96 -7.33 6.63 -2.99
N LEU A 97 -7.35 7.50 -1.98
CA LEU A 97 -7.80 8.89 -2.12
C LEU A 97 -6.88 9.70 -3.05
N THR A 98 -5.56 9.57 -2.89
CA THR A 98 -4.59 10.27 -3.76
C THR A 98 -4.63 9.76 -5.20
N TYR A 99 -4.85 8.45 -5.41
CA TYR A 99 -5.09 7.90 -6.75
C TYR A 99 -6.37 8.45 -7.36
N TRP A 100 -7.46 8.52 -6.60
CA TRP A 100 -8.73 9.08 -7.05
C TRP A 100 -8.60 10.56 -7.48
N ARG A 101 -7.88 11.37 -6.69
CA ARG A 101 -7.52 12.75 -7.06
C ARG A 101 -6.81 12.81 -8.41
N LYS A 102 -5.86 11.91 -8.67
CA LYS A 102 -5.16 11.82 -9.97
C LYS A 102 -6.10 11.42 -11.09
N VAL A 103 -7.03 10.48 -10.85
CA VAL A 103 -8.04 10.06 -11.83
C VAL A 103 -8.94 11.23 -12.23
N CYS A 104 -9.48 11.99 -11.26
CA CYS A 104 -10.37 13.12 -11.51
C CYS A 104 -9.70 14.28 -12.28
N ARG A 105 -8.36 14.34 -12.27
CA ARG A 105 -7.58 15.32 -13.04
C ARG A 105 -7.31 14.88 -14.49
N ARG A 106 -7.62 13.64 -14.88
CA ARG A 106 -7.34 13.17 -16.24
C ARG A 106 -8.22 13.92 -17.25
N PRO A 107 -7.65 14.50 -18.32
CA PRO A 107 -8.40 15.31 -19.29
C PRO A 107 -9.61 14.62 -19.91
N LYS A 108 -9.53 13.28 -20.08
CA LYS A 108 -10.60 12.45 -20.67
C LYS A 108 -11.96 12.55 -19.97
N PHE A 109 -11.99 12.98 -18.71
CA PHE A 109 -13.25 13.12 -17.96
C PHE A 109 -13.84 14.54 -18.05
N ASN A 110 -13.09 15.51 -18.58
CA ASN A 110 -13.51 16.91 -18.75
C ASN A 110 -14.19 17.54 -17.50
N LEU A 111 -13.71 17.19 -16.29
CA LEU A 111 -14.30 17.65 -15.04
C LEU A 111 -13.81 19.05 -14.68
N LYS A 112 -14.73 19.94 -14.31
CA LYS A 112 -14.44 21.24 -13.70
C LYS A 112 -13.91 21.05 -12.27
N MET A 113 -13.19 22.06 -11.74
CA MET A 113 -12.65 22.05 -10.37
C MET A 113 -13.71 21.64 -9.33
N VAL A 114 -14.87 22.32 -9.32
CA VAL A 114 -15.97 22.04 -8.38
C VAL A 114 -16.48 20.59 -8.47
N GLN A 115 -16.50 20.00 -9.66
CA GLN A 115 -16.91 18.59 -9.83
C GLN A 115 -15.85 17.65 -9.26
N ARG A 116 -14.56 17.97 -9.42
CA ARG A 116 -13.46 17.18 -8.84
C ARG A 116 -13.53 17.18 -7.32
N ASP A 117 -13.77 18.35 -6.72
CA ASP A 117 -13.89 18.51 -5.27
C ASP A 117 -15.12 17.74 -4.73
N THR A 118 -16.24 17.80 -5.45
CA THR A 118 -17.46 17.03 -5.11
C THR A 118 -17.21 15.53 -5.16
N MET A 119 -16.52 15.04 -6.20
CA MET A 119 -16.18 13.62 -6.34
C MET A 119 -15.18 13.17 -5.28
N GLU A 120 -14.21 14.01 -4.92
CA GLU A 120 -13.26 13.73 -3.86
C GLU A 120 -13.96 13.62 -2.50
N ALA A 121 -14.83 14.57 -2.17
CA ALA A 121 -15.59 14.57 -0.93
C ALA A 121 -16.51 13.34 -0.82
N ALA A 122 -17.19 12.97 -1.91
CA ALA A 122 -18.04 11.78 -1.95
C ALA A 122 -17.22 10.49 -1.75
N PHE A 123 -16.07 10.39 -2.42
CA PHE A 123 -15.20 9.21 -2.31
C PHE A 123 -14.54 9.11 -0.93
N ALA A 124 -14.13 10.23 -0.34
CA ALA A 124 -13.65 10.28 1.04
C ALA A 124 -14.72 9.79 2.01
N LYS A 125 -15.98 10.25 1.88
CA LYS A 125 -17.09 9.76 2.70
C LYS A 125 -17.28 8.26 2.57
N LEU A 126 -17.16 7.70 1.37
CA LEU A 126 -17.28 6.26 1.14
C LEU A 126 -16.14 5.46 1.78
N ILE A 127 -14.89 5.94 1.67
CA ILE A 127 -13.72 5.28 2.26
C ILE A 127 -13.74 5.34 3.80
N TYR A 128 -14.12 6.48 4.37
CA TYR A 128 -14.11 6.74 5.81
C TYR A 128 -15.46 6.46 6.51
N TRP A 129 -16.43 5.88 5.80
CA TRP A 129 -17.82 5.69 6.25
C TRP A 129 -17.96 4.94 7.59
N TYR A 130 -16.95 4.16 8.01
CA TYR A 130 -17.02 3.29 9.19
C TYR A 130 -17.07 4.04 10.56
N GLY A 131 -17.22 5.36 10.59
CA GLY A 131 -17.24 6.18 11.81
C GLY A 131 -18.61 6.58 12.37
N GLN A 132 -19.75 6.13 11.80
CA GLN A 132 -21.10 6.54 12.24
C GLN A 132 -22.03 5.40 12.69
N LEU A 133 -21.46 4.23 13.03
CA LEU A 133 -22.20 3.17 13.72
C LEU A 133 -21.78 3.13 15.20
N ASN A 134 -22.24 4.12 15.95
CA ASN A 134 -22.45 4.11 17.41
C ASN A 134 -23.55 5.11 17.72
#